data_AF-A0A7Y0E2X0-F1
#
_entry.id   AF-A0A7Y0E2X0-F1
#
_cell.length_a   1.000
_cell.length_b   1.000
_cell.length_c   1.000
_cell.angle_alpha   90.00
_cell.angle_beta   90.00
_cell.angle_gamma   90.00
#
_symmetry.space_group_name_H-M   'P 1'
#
loop_
_entity.id
_entity.type
_entity.pdbx_description
1 polymer ?
#
loop_
_entity_poly.entity_id
_entity_poly.type
_entity_poly.pdbx_seq_one_letter_code
_entity_poly.pdbx_strand_id
1 'polypeptide(L)'
;MAAHYRSFQDRGVYVGFLGRTVEMVRCRTPRDPEMDDFEAIVPNFGGDMGRVSNDLVMPFAAIADWSDLLGRDKLLYERIEASYHEKEGHLDPITIRDMRLSADLEAGEERDKRIAENEIAIAKSDVQSAFLEILAMFGRKFAERMGEPELRGVSRSVLLSLNEESPKDMLRLVRIIVGAVVAGTSISRDELQGRLDMLSDYASPICSLVTEDKTRSVGFLSRQMQLLEKLRSGVSTYCSIQRPDEIMEAGRLIDFNLTTFIDYAMERANTIKSAVLDSRYYLNDEKYQTLLNLIRQERIKISFALDGWAGHATRWLSCDDDDIAARNAVMLFILRQMPAPPKELDDFVERRFGGENLLSMRGRVVKEMHSWFDDRIDQEIYRRVMQVRTGVDPYAALLEDDDPQVAKAVKKALRASK
;
A
#
# COMPACT_ATOMS: atom_id res chain seq x y z
N MET A 1 16.13 -1.88 17.85
CA MET A 1 16.42 -0.55 17.27
C MET A 1 15.15 -0.05 16.60
N ALA A 2 14.72 1.18 16.87
CA ALA A 2 13.58 1.82 16.18
C ALA A 2 13.79 1.78 14.66
N ALA A 3 12.87 1.16 13.91
CA ALA A 3 13.03 0.98 12.47
C ALA A 3 12.62 2.26 11.73
N HIS A 4 13.58 3.16 11.50
CA HIS A 4 13.39 4.23 10.53
C HIS A 4 13.52 3.65 9.12
N TYR A 5 12.40 3.57 8.39
CA TYR A 5 12.36 3.14 6.99
C TYR A 5 12.77 4.30 6.08
N ARG A 6 13.87 4.20 5.33
CA ARG A 6 14.27 5.28 4.40
C ARG A 6 13.41 5.24 3.14
N SER A 7 13.20 4.04 2.63
CA SER A 7 12.44 3.76 1.40
C SER A 7 11.26 2.83 1.68
N PHE A 8 10.39 2.68 0.68
CA PHE A 8 9.37 1.64 0.69
C PHE A 8 9.95 0.22 0.71
N GLN A 9 11.09 0.00 0.05
CA GLN A 9 11.79 -1.29 0.07
C GLN A 9 12.31 -1.61 1.49
N ASP A 10 12.85 -0.61 2.18
CA ASP A 10 13.30 -0.76 3.58
C ASP A 10 12.16 -1.12 4.51
N ARG A 11 10.92 -0.77 4.19
CA ARG A 11 9.72 -1.11 4.98
C ARG A 11 9.34 -2.59 4.83
N GLY A 12 9.83 -3.24 3.79
CA GLY A 12 9.52 -4.62 3.43
C GLY A 12 8.19 -4.78 2.70
N VAL A 13 8.06 -5.97 2.13
CA VAL A 13 6.91 -6.47 1.38
C VAL A 13 6.05 -7.32 2.31
N TYR A 14 4.75 -7.06 2.31
CA TYR A 14 3.77 -7.89 3.01
C TYR A 14 3.75 -9.32 2.47
N VAL A 15 3.93 -10.30 3.35
CA VAL A 15 4.01 -11.71 2.97
C VAL A 15 2.63 -12.31 2.72
N GLY A 16 1.68 -11.98 3.60
CA GLY A 16 0.31 -12.46 3.52
C GLY A 16 0.12 -13.89 4.00
N PHE A 17 0.70 -14.23 5.16
CA PHE A 17 0.31 -15.42 5.92
C PHE A 17 -1.13 -15.31 6.41
N LEU A 18 -1.79 -16.44 6.62
CA LEU A 18 -3.16 -16.51 7.16
C LEU A 18 -3.16 -16.65 8.69
N GLY A 19 -2.08 -17.18 9.27
CA GLY A 19 -1.91 -17.28 10.72
C GLY A 19 -1.95 -15.92 11.42
N ARG A 20 -2.85 -15.76 12.41
CA ARG A 20 -3.09 -14.47 13.11
C ARG A 20 -1.83 -13.82 13.69
N THR A 21 -0.88 -14.61 14.18
CA THR A 21 0.36 -14.11 14.80
C THR A 21 1.30 -13.47 13.78
N VAL A 22 1.27 -13.97 12.54
CA VAL A 22 2.20 -13.60 11.47
C VAL A 22 1.50 -12.95 10.27
N GLU A 23 0.20 -12.67 10.38
CA GLU A 23 -0.63 -12.15 9.29
C GLU A 23 -0.05 -10.88 8.68
N MET A 24 0.41 -9.95 9.52
CA MET A 24 0.95 -8.65 9.11
C MET A 24 2.47 -8.63 8.89
N VAL A 25 3.10 -9.81 8.87
CA VAL A 25 4.56 -9.92 8.68
C VAL A 25 4.96 -9.38 7.32
N ARG A 26 6.08 -8.65 7.34
CA ARG A 26 6.76 -8.19 6.14
C ARG A 26 8.12 -8.83 6.02
N CYS A 27 8.58 -8.97 4.80
CA CYS A 27 9.89 -9.49 4.46
C CYS A 27 10.68 -8.43 3.68
N ARG A 28 11.96 -8.24 4.01
CA ARG A 28 12.87 -7.37 3.26
C ARG A 28 14.25 -7.96 3.16
N THR A 29 15.03 -7.49 2.19
CA THR A 29 16.48 -7.71 2.14
C THR A 29 17.12 -7.20 3.44
N PRO A 30 18.08 -7.94 4.01
CA PRO A 30 18.73 -7.53 5.25
C PRO A 30 19.43 -6.19 5.08
N ARG A 31 19.44 -5.38 6.15
CA ARG A 31 20.20 -4.12 6.15
C ARG A 31 21.69 -4.36 6.33
N ASP A 32 22.02 -5.44 7.00
CA ASP A 32 23.38 -5.93 7.16
C ASP A 32 23.71 -6.81 5.95
N PRO A 33 24.64 -6.39 5.07
CA PRO A 33 25.02 -7.18 3.91
C PRO A 33 25.78 -8.47 4.28
N GLU A 34 26.18 -8.66 5.54
CA GLU A 34 26.79 -9.91 6.02
C GLU A 34 25.75 -10.95 6.47
N MET A 35 24.46 -10.59 6.52
CA MET A 35 23.39 -11.56 6.75
C MET A 35 22.99 -12.27 5.46
N ASP A 36 23.05 -13.60 5.49
CA ASP A 36 22.62 -14.49 4.40
C ASP A 36 21.14 -14.92 4.52
N ASP A 37 20.28 -14.03 5.04
CA ASP A 37 18.84 -14.29 5.18
C ASP A 37 18.04 -12.99 5.04
N PHE A 38 16.77 -13.11 4.63
CA PHE A 38 15.83 -12.01 4.69
C PHE A 38 15.58 -11.56 6.14
N GLU A 39 15.14 -10.32 6.31
CA GLU A 39 14.61 -9.81 7.59
C GLU A 39 13.09 -9.87 7.58
N ALA A 40 12.52 -10.53 8.59
CA ALA A 40 11.11 -10.43 8.95
C ALA A 40 10.85 -9.20 9.83
N ILE A 41 9.76 -8.51 9.54
CA ILE A 41 9.28 -7.37 10.31
C ILE A 41 7.86 -7.68 10.79
N VAL A 42 7.68 -7.75 12.10
CA VAL A 42 6.37 -7.91 12.74
C VAL A 42 5.92 -6.55 13.27
N PRO A 43 4.86 -5.93 12.71
CA PRO A 43 4.48 -4.58 13.10
C PRO A 43 3.95 -4.50 14.54
N ASN A 44 4.38 -3.47 15.27
CA ASN A 44 3.87 -3.11 16.61
C ASN A 44 3.81 -4.28 17.62
N PHE A 45 4.94 -4.97 17.78
CA PHE A 45 5.15 -6.05 18.75
C PHE A 45 5.64 -5.53 20.12
N GLY A 46 6.38 -4.41 20.14
CA GLY A 46 6.94 -3.83 21.37
C GLY A 46 5.94 -2.93 22.10
N GLY A 47 5.44 -3.37 23.24
CA GLY A 47 4.37 -2.71 23.98
C GLY A 47 4.63 -1.34 24.61
N ASP A 48 5.83 -0.78 24.54
CA ASP A 48 6.11 0.40 25.37
C ASP A 48 7.32 1.22 24.91
N MET A 49 7.33 2.48 25.33
CA MET A 49 8.46 3.43 25.34
C MET A 49 8.80 4.16 24.03
N GLY A 50 7.91 5.07 23.62
CA GLY A 50 8.31 6.42 23.20
C GLY A 50 9.31 6.58 22.04
N ARG A 51 9.50 5.57 21.18
CA ARG A 51 10.34 5.67 19.99
C ARG A 51 9.59 5.26 18.73
N VAL A 52 10.07 5.86 17.63
CA VAL A 52 9.58 5.71 16.26
C VAL A 52 9.60 4.22 15.86
N SER A 53 8.43 3.67 15.50
CA SER A 53 8.13 2.27 15.16
C SER A 53 8.53 1.19 16.19
N ASN A 54 7.53 0.50 16.75
CA ASN A 54 7.67 -0.61 17.71
C ASN A 54 7.71 -1.97 16.99
N ASP A 55 8.31 -1.99 15.81
CA ASP A 55 8.34 -3.18 14.96
C ASP A 55 9.45 -4.12 15.43
N LEU A 56 9.12 -5.41 15.55
CA LEU A 56 10.12 -6.45 15.79
C LEU A 56 10.78 -6.77 14.46
N VAL A 57 12.12 -6.74 14.43
CA VAL A 57 12.92 -7.18 13.28
C VAL A 57 13.70 -8.41 13.70
N MET A 58 13.60 -9.48 12.91
CA MET A 58 14.26 -10.77 13.16
C MET A 58 14.63 -11.44 11.83
N PRO A 59 15.53 -12.44 11.82
CA PRO A 59 15.76 -13.26 10.63
C PRO A 59 14.46 -13.89 10.16
N PHE A 60 14.24 -13.94 8.85
CA PHE A 60 13.03 -14.52 8.27
C PHE A 60 12.91 -16.00 8.59
N ALA A 61 14.04 -16.72 8.62
CA ALA A 61 14.08 -18.12 8.98
C ALA A 61 13.49 -18.42 10.38
N ALA A 62 13.60 -17.45 11.30
CA ALA A 62 13.11 -17.60 12.67
C ALA A 62 11.58 -17.46 12.83
N ILE A 63 10.83 -17.16 11.75
CA ILE A 63 9.35 -17.12 11.79
C ILE A 63 8.78 -18.50 12.16
N ALA A 64 9.35 -19.57 11.61
CA ALA A 64 8.87 -20.94 11.83
C ALA A 64 8.99 -21.37 13.30
N ASP A 65 9.94 -20.79 14.04
CA ASP A 65 10.09 -21.03 15.48
C ASP A 65 9.07 -20.26 16.34
N TRP A 66 8.44 -19.23 15.77
CA TRP A 66 7.53 -18.31 16.46
C TRP A 66 6.05 -18.62 16.26
N SER A 67 5.72 -19.21 15.11
CA SER A 67 4.35 -19.56 14.76
C SER A 67 4.35 -20.88 14.01
N ASP A 68 3.41 -21.75 14.36
CA ASP A 68 3.18 -22.99 13.61
C ASP A 68 2.70 -22.64 12.19
N LEU A 69 3.61 -22.71 11.22
CA LEU A 69 3.29 -22.54 9.80
C LEU A 69 2.79 -23.89 9.27
N LEU A 70 1.53 -23.92 8.82
CA LEU A 70 0.88 -25.14 8.33
C LEU A 70 0.37 -24.97 6.90
N GLY A 71 0.35 -26.08 6.15
CA GLY A 71 -0.21 -26.15 4.80
C GLY A 71 0.33 -25.06 3.88
N ARG A 72 -0.58 -24.20 3.40
CA ARG A 72 -0.29 -23.06 2.54
C ARG A 72 0.76 -22.10 3.11
N ASP A 73 0.70 -21.77 4.39
CA ASP A 73 1.62 -20.79 4.98
C ASP A 73 3.04 -21.34 5.06
N LYS A 74 3.19 -22.64 5.34
CA LYS A 74 4.47 -23.33 5.30
C LYS A 74 5.07 -23.31 3.89
N LEU A 75 4.27 -23.66 2.89
CA LEU A 75 4.72 -23.66 1.49
C LEU A 75 5.12 -22.25 1.01
N LEU A 76 4.37 -21.22 1.40
CA LEU A 76 4.71 -19.83 1.07
C LEU A 76 6.04 -19.42 1.73
N TYR A 77 6.23 -19.75 3.01
CA TYR A 77 7.48 -19.49 3.73
C TYR A 77 8.69 -20.12 3.02
N GLU A 78 8.61 -21.42 2.70
CA GLU A 78 9.71 -22.17 2.06
C GLU A 78 10.09 -21.56 0.69
N ARG A 79 9.10 -21.09 -0.08
CA ARG A 79 9.33 -20.46 -1.38
C ARG A 79 9.97 -19.09 -1.26
N ILE A 80 9.59 -18.30 -0.26
CA ILE A 80 10.20 -16.99 -0.01
C ILE A 80 11.64 -17.19 0.42
N GLU A 81 11.91 -18.09 1.37
CA GLU A 81 13.25 -18.42 1.84
C GLU A 81 14.15 -18.89 0.68
N ALA A 82 13.67 -19.84 -0.14
CA ALA A 82 14.41 -20.32 -1.31
C ALA A 82 14.71 -19.21 -2.33
N SER A 83 13.82 -18.23 -2.48
CA SER A 83 14.00 -17.14 -3.44
C SER A 83 15.14 -16.17 -3.11
N TYR A 84 15.64 -16.17 -1.86
CA TYR A 84 16.75 -15.31 -1.43
C TYR A 84 17.98 -15.52 -2.33
N HIS A 85 18.37 -16.78 -2.53
CA HIS A 85 19.55 -17.14 -3.32
C HIS A 85 19.31 -17.00 -4.83
N GLU A 86 18.08 -17.22 -5.30
CA GLU A 86 17.76 -17.14 -6.73
C GLU A 86 17.72 -15.69 -7.25
N LYS A 87 17.34 -14.74 -6.40
CA LYS A 87 17.08 -13.34 -6.78
C LYS A 87 18.04 -12.34 -6.14
N GLU A 88 19.15 -12.82 -5.58
CA GLU A 88 20.13 -11.97 -4.86
C GLU A 88 19.44 -11.09 -3.80
N GLY A 89 18.47 -11.66 -3.07
CA GLY A 89 17.71 -10.96 -2.04
C GLY A 89 16.70 -9.92 -2.57
N HIS A 90 16.43 -9.84 -3.88
CA HIS A 90 15.43 -8.92 -4.41
C HIS A 90 13.98 -9.45 -4.23
N LEU A 91 13.16 -8.67 -3.52
CA LEU A 91 11.73 -8.91 -3.34
C LEU A 91 10.91 -7.66 -3.61
N ASP A 92 9.75 -7.87 -4.24
CA ASP A 92 8.75 -6.84 -4.49
C ASP A 92 7.32 -7.41 -4.29
N PRO A 93 6.31 -6.55 -4.09
CA PRO A 93 4.93 -6.97 -3.83
C PRO A 93 4.29 -7.81 -4.95
N ILE A 94 4.67 -7.60 -6.21
CA ILE A 94 4.15 -8.40 -7.33
C ILE A 94 4.75 -9.80 -7.26
N THR A 95 6.06 -9.91 -7.02
CA THR A 95 6.75 -11.19 -6.82
C THR A 95 6.13 -12.00 -5.67
N ILE A 96 5.95 -11.39 -4.50
CA ILE A 96 5.36 -12.08 -3.34
C ILE A 96 3.90 -12.49 -3.61
N ARG A 97 3.13 -11.65 -4.30
CA ARG A 97 1.77 -12.01 -4.74
C ARG A 97 1.79 -13.29 -5.59
N ASP A 98 2.69 -13.40 -6.54
CA ASP A 98 2.73 -14.56 -7.44
C ASP A 98 3.15 -15.83 -6.68
N MET A 99 4.09 -15.72 -5.75
CA MET A 99 4.44 -16.82 -4.82
C MET A 99 3.25 -17.25 -3.97
N ARG A 100 2.50 -16.28 -3.42
CA ARG A 100 1.26 -16.51 -2.66
C ARG A 100 0.24 -17.25 -3.50
N LEU A 101 -0.08 -16.76 -4.71
CA LEU A 101 -1.11 -17.37 -5.55
C LEU A 101 -0.77 -18.81 -5.89
N SER A 102 0.51 -19.07 -6.16
CA SER A 102 0.96 -20.41 -6.45
C SER A 102 0.93 -21.31 -5.19
N ALA A 103 1.16 -20.77 -3.99
CA ALA A 103 1.01 -21.53 -2.74
C ALA A 103 -0.46 -21.80 -2.41
N ASP A 104 -1.35 -20.82 -2.66
CA ASP A 104 -2.80 -20.93 -2.52
C ASP A 104 -3.35 -22.07 -3.42
N LEU A 105 -2.88 -22.16 -4.67
CA LEU A 105 -3.28 -23.23 -5.61
C LEU A 105 -2.84 -24.62 -5.16
N GLU A 106 -1.61 -24.75 -4.64
CA GLU A 106 -1.02 -26.05 -4.32
C GLU A 106 -1.51 -26.59 -2.97
N ALA A 107 -1.41 -25.76 -1.93
CA ALA A 107 -1.60 -26.16 -0.54
C ALA A 107 -2.69 -25.37 0.21
N GLY A 108 -3.37 -24.42 -0.46
CA GLY A 108 -4.50 -23.68 0.12
C GLY A 108 -5.75 -24.52 0.30
N GLU A 109 -6.71 -24.00 1.06
CA GLU A 109 -8.04 -24.62 1.15
C GLU A 109 -8.81 -24.40 -0.15
N GLU A 110 -9.92 -25.11 -0.35
CA GLU A 110 -10.76 -25.02 -1.55
C GLU A 110 -11.19 -23.57 -1.87
N ARG A 111 -11.42 -22.75 -0.82
CA ARG A 111 -11.72 -21.33 -0.97
C ARG A 111 -10.53 -20.55 -1.54
N ASP A 112 -9.34 -20.77 -1.01
CA ASP A 112 -8.12 -20.06 -1.42
C ASP A 112 -7.73 -20.44 -2.85
N LYS A 113 -7.86 -21.73 -3.20
CA LYS A 113 -7.66 -22.23 -4.56
C LYS A 113 -8.55 -21.51 -5.57
N ARG A 114 -9.85 -21.43 -5.30
CA ARG A 114 -10.81 -20.73 -6.17
C ARG A 114 -10.49 -19.25 -6.32
N ILE A 115 -10.10 -18.59 -5.23
CA ILE A 115 -9.69 -17.17 -5.27
C ILE A 115 -8.45 -17.02 -6.15
N ALA A 116 -7.44 -17.88 -5.98
CA ALA A 116 -6.21 -17.83 -6.75
C ALA A 116 -6.44 -18.12 -8.26
N GLU A 117 -7.25 -19.13 -8.59
CA GLU A 117 -7.65 -19.45 -9.96
C GLU A 117 -8.34 -18.25 -10.63
N ASN A 118 -9.29 -17.63 -9.93
CA ASN A 118 -9.99 -16.46 -10.43
C ASN A 118 -9.05 -15.27 -10.61
N GLU A 119 -8.17 -14.99 -9.65
CA GLU A 119 -7.17 -13.92 -9.77
C GLU A 119 -6.23 -14.11 -10.96
N ILE A 120 -5.81 -15.36 -11.23
CA ILE A 120 -4.96 -15.70 -12.38
C ILE A 120 -5.73 -15.56 -13.69
N ALA A 121 -6.99 -16.00 -13.74
CA ALA A 121 -7.84 -15.84 -14.90
C ALA A 121 -8.08 -14.36 -15.24
N ILE A 122 -8.37 -13.53 -14.23
CA ILE A 122 -8.51 -12.09 -14.39
C ILE A 122 -7.21 -11.46 -14.87
N ALA A 123 -6.05 -11.84 -14.31
CA ALA A 123 -4.76 -11.29 -14.73
C ALA A 123 -4.44 -11.57 -16.20
N LYS A 124 -4.83 -12.74 -16.73
CA LYS A 124 -4.71 -13.04 -18.17
C LYS A 124 -5.61 -12.14 -19.01
N SER A 125 -6.84 -11.89 -18.56
CA SER A 125 -7.77 -10.97 -19.24
C SER A 125 -7.34 -9.50 -19.14
N ASP A 126 -6.65 -9.12 -18.06
CA ASP A 126 -6.14 -7.76 -17.86
C ASP A 126 -5.12 -7.36 -18.94
N VAL A 127 -4.28 -8.28 -19.41
CA VAL A 127 -3.32 -8.02 -20.50
C VAL A 127 -4.05 -7.62 -21.78
N GLN A 128 -5.05 -8.42 -22.18
CA GLN A 128 -5.88 -8.10 -23.35
C GLN A 128 -6.64 -6.79 -23.15
N SER A 129 -7.23 -6.56 -21.98
CA SER A 129 -7.93 -5.32 -21.66
C SER A 129 -7.00 -4.11 -21.70
N ALA A 130 -5.76 -4.25 -21.24
CA ALA A 130 -4.75 -3.21 -21.28
C ALA A 130 -4.32 -2.88 -22.70
N PHE A 131 -4.14 -3.90 -23.55
CA PHE A 131 -3.90 -3.69 -24.98
C PHE A 131 -5.03 -2.86 -25.62
N LEU A 132 -6.29 -3.18 -25.35
CA LEU A 132 -7.44 -2.45 -25.89
C LEU A 132 -7.49 -0.99 -25.38
N GLU A 133 -7.20 -0.74 -24.10
CA GLU A 133 -7.12 0.63 -23.58
C GLU A 133 -6.01 1.44 -24.24
N ILE A 134 -4.81 0.86 -24.38
CA ILE A 134 -3.69 1.50 -25.06
C ILE A 134 -4.09 1.80 -26.51
N LEU A 135 -4.69 0.85 -27.22
CA LEU A 135 -5.17 1.06 -28.59
C LEU A 135 -6.21 2.19 -28.65
N ALA A 136 -7.14 2.25 -27.70
CA ALA A 136 -8.12 3.33 -27.61
C ALA A 136 -7.45 4.69 -27.44
N MET A 137 -6.40 4.79 -26.61
CA MET A 137 -5.61 6.01 -26.46
C MET A 137 -4.95 6.45 -27.78
N PHE A 138 -4.37 5.50 -28.53
CA PHE A 138 -3.80 5.79 -29.86
C PHE A 138 -4.88 6.20 -30.87
N GLY A 139 -6.03 5.54 -30.86
CA GLY A 139 -7.18 5.86 -31.70
C GLY A 139 -7.66 7.30 -31.49
N ARG A 140 -7.87 7.71 -30.23
CA ARG A 140 -8.28 9.09 -29.89
C ARG A 140 -7.25 10.13 -30.35
N LYS A 141 -5.96 9.86 -30.14
CA LYS A 141 -4.87 10.75 -30.55
C LYS A 141 -4.74 10.84 -32.08
N PHE A 142 -4.97 9.75 -32.79
CA PHE A 142 -5.03 9.74 -34.25
C PHE A 142 -6.22 10.58 -34.76
N ALA A 143 -7.39 10.42 -34.13
CA ALA A 143 -8.60 11.20 -34.38
C ALA A 143 -8.35 12.72 -34.31
N GLU A 144 -7.59 13.17 -33.30
CA GLU A 144 -7.20 14.57 -33.14
C GLU A 144 -6.30 15.07 -34.27
N ARG A 145 -5.35 14.25 -34.73
CA ARG A 145 -4.37 14.64 -35.77
C ARG A 145 -4.96 14.68 -37.17
N MET A 146 -5.80 13.70 -37.52
CA MET A 146 -6.35 13.56 -38.88
C MET A 146 -7.74 14.14 -39.04
N GLY A 147 -8.37 14.59 -37.95
CA GLY A 147 -9.72 15.16 -37.99
C GLY A 147 -10.82 14.10 -38.18
N GLU A 148 -10.57 12.86 -37.76
CA GLU A 148 -11.56 11.76 -37.81
C GLU A 148 -12.41 11.76 -36.53
N PRO A 149 -13.63 12.34 -36.51
CA PRO A 149 -14.38 12.53 -35.28
C PRO A 149 -14.85 11.20 -34.66
N GLU A 150 -15.07 10.18 -35.49
CA GLU A 150 -15.58 8.86 -35.11
C GLU A 150 -14.62 8.13 -34.15
N LEU A 151 -13.31 8.37 -34.29
CA LEU A 151 -12.29 7.72 -33.44
C LEU A 151 -12.06 8.45 -32.11
N ARG A 152 -12.65 9.64 -31.89
CA ARG A 152 -12.57 10.35 -30.60
C ARG A 152 -13.34 9.63 -29.49
N GLY A 153 -14.39 8.90 -29.85
CA GLY A 153 -15.24 8.15 -28.93
C GLY A 153 -14.76 6.73 -28.64
N VAL A 154 -13.64 6.29 -29.22
CA VAL A 154 -13.14 4.92 -29.04
C VAL A 154 -12.73 4.72 -27.58
N SER A 155 -13.35 3.74 -26.94
CA SER A 155 -13.09 3.27 -25.58
C SER A 155 -12.79 1.78 -25.58
N ARG A 156 -12.24 1.25 -24.48
CA ARG A 156 -12.11 -0.21 -24.31
C ARG A 156 -13.45 -0.93 -24.48
N SER A 157 -14.56 -0.41 -23.94
CA SER A 157 -15.86 -1.07 -24.06
C SER A 157 -16.30 -1.19 -25.51
N VAL A 158 -16.11 -0.14 -26.32
CA VAL A 158 -16.40 -0.17 -27.77
C VAL A 158 -15.52 -1.20 -28.48
N LEU A 159 -14.22 -1.23 -28.16
CA LEU A 159 -13.28 -2.17 -28.77
C LEU A 159 -13.53 -3.63 -28.34
N LEU A 160 -13.97 -3.86 -27.09
CA LEU A 160 -14.39 -5.17 -26.61
C LEU A 160 -15.62 -5.65 -27.38
N SER A 161 -16.67 -4.83 -27.47
CA SER A 161 -17.87 -5.17 -28.24
C SER A 161 -17.55 -5.44 -29.71
N LEU A 162 -16.68 -4.62 -30.32
CA LEU A 162 -16.23 -4.85 -31.70
C LEU A 162 -15.46 -6.17 -31.84
N ASN A 163 -14.61 -6.51 -30.87
CA ASN A 163 -13.85 -7.76 -30.89
C ASN A 163 -14.75 -9.00 -30.69
N GLU A 164 -15.84 -8.87 -29.93
CA GLU A 164 -16.83 -9.93 -29.73
C GLU A 164 -17.73 -10.11 -30.96
N GLU A 165 -18.18 -9.01 -31.57
CA GLU A 165 -19.08 -9.04 -32.74
C GLU A 165 -18.35 -9.36 -34.05
N SER A 166 -17.17 -8.76 -34.28
CA SER A 166 -16.40 -8.92 -35.52
C SER A 166 -14.88 -8.81 -35.28
N PRO A 167 -14.21 -9.93 -34.94
CA PRO A 167 -12.76 -9.96 -34.73
C PRO A 167 -11.95 -9.46 -35.95
N LYS A 168 -12.47 -9.68 -37.17
CA LYS A 168 -11.82 -9.24 -38.41
C LYS A 168 -11.80 -7.71 -38.53
N ASP A 169 -12.87 -7.04 -38.14
CA ASP A 169 -12.95 -5.59 -38.18
C ASP A 169 -12.10 -4.94 -37.10
N MET A 170 -11.98 -5.59 -35.94
CA MET A 170 -11.04 -5.19 -34.89
C MET A 170 -9.59 -5.23 -35.41
N LEU A 171 -9.16 -6.33 -36.04
CA LEU A 171 -7.83 -6.44 -36.65
C LEU A 171 -7.59 -5.39 -37.75
N ARG A 172 -8.63 -5.07 -38.53
CA ARG A 172 -8.56 -4.01 -39.55
C ARG A 172 -8.39 -2.64 -38.91
N LEU A 173 -9.13 -2.33 -37.86
CA LEU A 173 -9.03 -1.07 -37.11
C LEU A 173 -7.64 -0.91 -36.50
N VAL A 174 -7.10 -1.95 -35.85
CA VAL A 174 -5.71 -1.96 -35.34
C VAL A 174 -4.73 -1.60 -36.45
N ARG A 175 -4.82 -2.27 -37.62
CA ARG A 175 -3.93 -1.99 -38.76
C ARG A 175 -4.04 -0.56 -39.28
N ILE A 176 -5.24 0.03 -39.27
CA ILE A 176 -5.45 1.43 -39.68
C ILE A 176 -4.79 2.38 -38.68
N ILE A 177 -5.06 2.20 -37.39
CA ILE A 177 -4.50 3.06 -36.32
C ILE A 177 -2.97 2.96 -36.32
N VAL A 178 -2.42 1.73 -36.29
CA VAL A 178 -0.97 1.48 -36.31
C VAL A 178 -0.36 2.04 -37.59
N GLY A 179 -0.95 1.76 -38.75
CA GLY A 179 -0.44 2.22 -40.04
C GLY A 179 -0.40 3.74 -40.14
N ALA A 180 -1.36 4.43 -39.55
CA ALA A 180 -1.40 5.87 -39.50
C ALA A 180 -0.39 6.49 -38.51
N VAL A 181 -0.18 5.87 -37.35
CA VAL A 181 0.82 6.33 -36.37
C VAL A 181 2.23 6.22 -36.94
N VAL A 182 2.47 5.18 -37.74
CA VAL A 182 3.77 4.91 -38.39
C VAL A 182 3.97 5.75 -39.66
N ALA A 183 2.92 6.31 -40.26
CA ALA A 183 3.02 7.07 -41.50
C ALA A 183 4.00 8.25 -41.34
N GLY A 184 5.07 8.25 -42.14
CA GLY A 184 6.13 9.28 -42.08
C GLY A 184 7.18 9.06 -40.99
N THR A 185 7.24 7.87 -40.37
CA THR A 185 8.25 7.48 -39.38
C THR A 185 9.14 6.36 -39.93
N SER A 186 10.27 6.10 -39.27
CA SER A 186 11.24 5.07 -39.69
C SER A 186 10.93 3.65 -39.20
N ILE A 187 9.93 3.47 -38.35
CA ILE A 187 9.61 2.16 -37.74
C ILE A 187 8.67 1.36 -38.64
N SER A 188 8.68 0.03 -38.52
CA SER A 188 7.70 -0.82 -39.23
C SER A 188 6.39 -0.96 -38.44
N ARG A 189 5.31 -1.41 -39.11
CA ARG A 189 4.03 -1.70 -38.43
C ARG A 189 4.17 -2.85 -37.43
N ASP A 190 4.89 -3.90 -37.81
CA ASP A 190 5.11 -5.09 -36.96
C ASP A 190 5.92 -4.72 -35.72
N GLU A 191 6.88 -3.82 -35.88
CA GLU A 191 7.66 -3.30 -34.75
C GLU A 191 6.82 -2.45 -33.79
N LEU A 192 5.96 -1.56 -34.30
CA LEU A 192 5.05 -0.81 -33.43
C LEU A 192 4.08 -1.76 -32.71
N GLN A 193 3.54 -2.76 -33.40
CA GLN A 193 2.66 -3.76 -32.80
C GLN A 193 3.38 -4.49 -31.65
N GLY A 194 4.59 -5.01 -31.88
CA GLY A 194 5.36 -5.68 -30.83
C GLY A 194 5.68 -4.78 -29.64
N ARG A 195 5.90 -3.48 -29.88
CA ARG A 195 6.06 -2.48 -28.81
C ARG A 195 4.77 -2.24 -28.02
N LEU A 196 3.61 -2.27 -28.66
CA LEU A 196 2.32 -2.13 -27.98
C LEU A 196 1.98 -3.38 -27.17
N ASP A 197 2.26 -4.56 -27.71
CA ASP A 197 2.05 -5.83 -27.01
C ASP A 197 2.91 -5.88 -25.73
N MET A 198 4.21 -5.62 -25.85
CA MET A 198 5.12 -5.55 -24.69
C MET A 198 4.71 -4.46 -23.69
N LEU A 199 4.20 -3.32 -24.16
CA LEU A 199 3.69 -2.29 -23.26
C LEU A 199 2.47 -2.78 -22.49
N SER A 200 1.56 -3.50 -23.15
CA SER A 200 0.34 -4.01 -22.51
C SER A 200 0.66 -4.98 -21.37
N ASP A 201 1.66 -5.84 -21.53
CA ASP A 201 2.15 -6.71 -20.46
C ASP A 201 2.70 -5.90 -19.28
N TYR A 202 3.51 -4.87 -19.56
CA TYR A 202 4.14 -4.05 -18.52
C TYR A 202 3.14 -3.18 -17.76
N ALA A 203 2.17 -2.61 -18.47
CA ALA A 203 1.17 -1.69 -17.95
C ALA A 203 -0.06 -2.40 -17.39
N SER A 204 -0.29 -3.67 -17.74
CA SER A 204 -1.45 -4.47 -17.32
C SER A 204 -1.78 -4.32 -15.84
N PRO A 205 -0.82 -4.44 -14.90
CA PRO A 205 -1.12 -4.35 -13.47
C PRO A 205 -1.68 -2.99 -13.02
N ILE A 206 -1.34 -1.91 -13.75
CA ILE A 206 -1.67 -0.51 -13.42
C ILE A 206 -2.60 0.13 -14.46
N CYS A 207 -3.19 -0.65 -15.36
CA CYS A 207 -3.83 -0.13 -16.56
C CYS A 207 -4.88 0.95 -16.23
N SER A 208 -5.87 0.64 -15.39
CA SER A 208 -6.89 1.63 -15.00
C SER A 208 -6.35 2.77 -14.11
N LEU A 209 -5.13 2.70 -13.58
CA LEU A 209 -4.48 3.85 -12.95
C LEU A 209 -3.97 4.87 -13.96
N VAL A 210 -3.50 4.39 -15.12
CA VAL A 210 -2.85 5.21 -16.14
C VAL A 210 -3.77 5.60 -17.29
N THR A 211 -5.00 5.06 -17.32
CA THR A 211 -6.03 5.39 -18.32
C THR A 211 -7.08 6.36 -17.75
N GLU A 212 -8.23 6.49 -18.41
CA GLU A 212 -9.38 7.27 -17.93
C GLU A 212 -10.43 6.39 -17.22
N ASP A 213 -10.12 5.12 -17.00
CA ASP A 213 -11.04 4.19 -16.34
C ASP A 213 -11.16 4.44 -14.83
N LYS A 214 -12.22 5.17 -14.46
CA LYS A 214 -12.58 5.44 -13.05
C LYS A 214 -13.05 4.20 -12.30
N THR A 215 -13.46 3.13 -12.99
CA THR A 215 -13.93 1.90 -12.33
C THR A 215 -12.79 1.09 -11.72
N ARG A 216 -11.53 1.39 -12.11
CA ARG A 216 -10.34 0.67 -11.66
C ARG A 216 -10.38 -0.84 -11.93
N SER A 217 -11.11 -1.24 -12.98
CA SER A 217 -11.45 -2.65 -13.23
C SER A 217 -10.29 -3.47 -13.79
N VAL A 218 -9.34 -2.83 -14.49
CA VAL A 218 -8.24 -3.49 -15.22
C VAL A 218 -6.92 -3.31 -14.49
N GLY A 219 -6.29 -4.44 -14.19
CA GLY A 219 -5.01 -4.52 -13.50
C GLY A 219 -5.14 -4.72 -12.00
N PHE A 220 -4.33 -5.63 -11.47
CA PHE A 220 -4.31 -5.95 -10.05
C PHE A 220 -4.04 -4.72 -9.15
N LEU A 221 -3.04 -3.89 -9.46
CA LEU A 221 -2.72 -2.71 -8.67
C LEU A 221 -3.81 -1.63 -8.78
N SER A 222 -4.47 -1.52 -9.94
CA SER A 222 -5.65 -0.67 -10.06
C SER A 222 -6.77 -1.10 -9.12
N ARG A 223 -7.04 -2.41 -9.04
CA ARG A 223 -8.05 -2.95 -8.11
C ARG A 223 -7.64 -2.78 -6.65
N GLN A 224 -6.36 -2.90 -6.32
CA GLN A 224 -5.84 -2.60 -4.98
C GLN A 224 -6.04 -1.13 -4.61
N MET A 225 -5.78 -0.20 -5.54
CA MET A 225 -6.10 1.22 -5.34
C MET A 225 -7.59 1.42 -5.08
N GLN A 226 -8.47 0.75 -5.84
CA GLN A 226 -9.91 0.85 -5.62
C GLN A 226 -10.33 0.38 -4.23
N LEU A 227 -9.76 -0.71 -3.73
CA LEU A 227 -10.01 -1.19 -2.38
C LEU A 227 -9.56 -0.16 -1.33
N LEU A 228 -8.43 0.50 -1.56
CA LEU A 228 -7.92 1.55 -0.69
C LEU A 228 -8.81 2.80 -0.69
N GLU A 229 -9.24 3.25 -1.88
CA GLU A 229 -10.20 4.35 -2.05
C GLU A 229 -11.54 4.04 -1.35
N LYS A 230 -12.03 2.80 -1.45
CA LYS A 230 -13.25 2.34 -0.75
C LYS A 230 -13.07 2.32 0.77
N LEU A 231 -11.95 1.81 1.27
CA LEU A 231 -11.62 1.83 2.70
C LEU A 231 -11.62 3.26 3.24
N ARG A 232 -10.90 4.17 2.57
CA ARG A 232 -10.85 5.58 2.95
C ARG A 232 -12.24 6.21 2.98
N SER A 233 -13.01 6.04 1.92
CA SER A 233 -14.39 6.55 1.83
C SER A 233 -15.23 6.02 2.99
N GLY A 234 -15.16 4.72 3.27
CA GLY A 234 -15.88 4.10 4.38
C GLY A 234 -15.48 4.65 5.75
N VAL A 235 -14.19 4.76 6.04
CA VAL A 235 -13.68 5.32 7.30
C VAL A 235 -14.13 6.78 7.45
N SER A 236 -14.01 7.59 6.40
CA SER A 236 -14.43 8.99 6.41
C SER A 236 -15.93 9.13 6.68
N THR A 237 -16.76 8.34 5.99
CA THR A 237 -18.21 8.30 6.20
C THR A 237 -18.55 7.89 7.63
N TYR A 238 -17.94 6.82 8.14
CA TYR A 238 -18.17 6.34 9.50
C TYR A 238 -17.87 7.42 10.54
N CYS A 239 -16.72 8.08 10.45
CA CYS A 239 -16.32 9.17 11.35
C CYS A 239 -17.19 10.43 11.24
N SER A 240 -17.89 10.64 10.12
CA SER A 240 -18.80 11.77 9.92
C SER A 240 -20.20 11.54 10.48
N ILE A 241 -20.68 10.29 10.45
CA ILE A 241 -22.04 9.90 10.85
C ILE A 241 -22.09 9.49 12.31
N GLN A 242 -21.21 8.58 12.71
CA GLN A 242 -21.16 8.06 14.06
C GLN A 242 -20.10 8.85 14.82
N ARG A 243 -20.51 9.53 15.90
CA ARG A 243 -19.63 10.37 16.74
C ARG A 243 -19.22 9.66 18.05
N PRO A 244 -18.51 8.51 18.05
CA PRO A 244 -17.81 8.09 19.23
C PRO A 244 -16.53 8.93 19.34
N ASP A 245 -16.54 9.93 20.22
CA ASP A 245 -15.42 10.87 20.44
C ASP A 245 -14.08 10.12 20.66
N GLU A 246 -14.14 8.91 21.22
CA GLU A 246 -12.98 8.05 21.52
C GLU A 246 -12.22 7.52 20.30
N ILE A 247 -12.87 7.41 19.13
CA ILE A 247 -12.27 6.78 17.92
C ILE A 247 -12.08 7.79 16.78
N MET A 248 -12.56 9.03 16.96
CA MET A 248 -12.41 10.08 15.95
C MET A 248 -10.94 10.41 15.63
N GLU A 249 -10.06 10.43 16.63
CA GLU A 249 -8.64 10.69 16.40
C GLU A 249 -7.97 9.57 15.61
N ALA A 250 -8.29 8.31 15.95
CA ALA A 250 -7.85 7.14 15.19
C ALA A 250 -8.33 7.22 13.73
N GLY A 251 -9.60 7.59 13.52
CA GLY A 251 -10.19 7.80 12.21
C GLY A 251 -9.48 8.86 11.37
N ARG A 252 -9.20 10.03 11.95
CA ARG A 252 -8.47 11.10 11.27
C ARG A 252 -7.06 10.67 10.87
N LEU A 253 -6.36 9.95 11.75
CA LEU A 253 -5.01 9.48 11.45
C LEU A 253 -5.02 8.42 10.34
N ILE A 254 -5.96 7.48 10.38
CA ILE A 254 -6.13 6.47 9.34
C ILE A 254 -6.46 7.14 8.00
N ASP A 255 -7.44 8.05 7.97
CA ASP A 255 -7.81 8.77 6.73
C ASP A 255 -6.64 9.57 6.15
N PHE A 256 -5.87 10.26 7.00
CA PHE A 256 -4.69 11.00 6.56
C PHE A 256 -3.60 10.09 5.99
N ASN A 257 -3.34 8.95 6.64
CA ASN A 257 -2.37 7.97 6.15
C ASN A 257 -2.83 7.37 4.81
N LEU A 258 -4.09 6.94 4.72
CA LEU A 258 -4.70 6.43 3.49
C LEU A 258 -4.60 7.45 2.34
N THR A 259 -4.96 8.71 2.61
CA THR A 259 -4.89 9.80 1.64
C THR A 259 -3.47 9.97 1.12
N THR A 260 -2.48 9.98 1.99
CA THR A 260 -1.08 10.14 1.60
C THR A 260 -0.60 9.03 0.68
N PHE A 261 -0.91 7.78 1.03
CA PHE A 261 -0.53 6.62 0.23
C PHE A 261 -1.24 6.59 -1.14
N ILE A 262 -2.53 6.94 -1.18
CA ILE A 262 -3.29 7.09 -2.43
C ILE A 262 -2.67 8.18 -3.30
N ASP A 263 -2.42 9.36 -2.75
CA ASP A 263 -1.89 10.50 -3.50
C ASP A 263 -0.49 10.23 -4.05
N TYR A 264 0.37 9.57 -3.26
CA TYR A 264 1.69 9.14 -3.71
C TYR A 264 1.60 8.19 -4.91
N ALA A 265 0.77 7.14 -4.82
CA ALA A 265 0.60 6.18 -5.90
C ALA A 265 -0.05 6.82 -7.14
N MET A 266 -0.99 7.76 -6.96
CA MET A 266 -1.59 8.53 -8.05
C MET A 266 -0.59 9.45 -8.74
N GLU A 267 0.32 10.09 -8.02
CA GLU A 267 1.39 10.92 -8.62
C GLU A 267 2.33 10.08 -9.49
N ARG A 268 2.72 8.89 -9.02
CA ARG A 268 3.51 7.94 -9.82
C ARG A 268 2.75 7.47 -11.06
N ALA A 269 1.47 7.12 -10.89
CA ALA A 269 0.62 6.73 -12.02
C ALA A 269 0.45 7.87 -13.04
N ASN A 270 0.33 9.12 -12.60
CA ASN A 270 0.25 10.27 -13.48
C ASN A 270 1.55 10.48 -14.28
N THR A 271 2.71 10.23 -13.67
CA THR A 271 4.01 10.28 -14.36
C THR A 271 4.05 9.25 -15.50
N ILE A 272 3.58 8.03 -15.24
CA ILE A 272 3.45 6.99 -16.27
C ILE A 272 2.45 7.41 -17.34
N LYS A 273 1.26 7.89 -16.95
CA LYS A 273 0.19 8.31 -17.86
C LYS A 273 0.69 9.37 -18.85
N SER A 274 1.39 10.40 -18.37
CA SER A 274 1.98 11.44 -19.21
C SER A 274 2.98 10.87 -20.22
N ALA A 275 3.78 9.88 -19.84
CA ALA A 275 4.75 9.24 -20.73
C ALA A 275 4.09 8.31 -21.75
N VAL A 276 3.15 7.46 -21.32
CA VAL A 276 2.39 6.54 -22.20
C VAL A 276 1.60 7.30 -23.26
N LEU A 277 1.07 8.48 -22.93
CA LEU A 277 0.35 9.35 -23.87
C LEU A 277 1.26 10.03 -24.90
N ASP A 278 2.59 10.05 -24.72
CA ASP A 278 3.51 10.67 -25.66
C ASP A 278 3.98 9.68 -26.73
N SER A 279 3.55 9.92 -27.98
CA SER A 279 3.82 9.04 -29.12
C SER A 279 5.32 8.97 -29.45
N ARG A 280 6.12 9.95 -29.04
CA ARG A 280 7.56 9.99 -29.29
C ARG A 280 8.30 8.85 -28.60
N TYR A 281 7.75 8.30 -27.51
CA TYR A 281 8.34 7.13 -26.84
C TYR A 281 8.24 5.86 -27.68
N TYR A 282 7.33 5.79 -28.64
CA TYR A 282 7.09 4.56 -29.40
C TYR A 282 7.84 4.52 -30.73
N LEU A 283 8.26 5.69 -31.23
CA LEU A 283 8.87 5.85 -32.55
C LEU A 283 10.41 5.80 -32.51
N ASN A 284 11.01 5.75 -31.32
CA ASN A 284 12.45 5.74 -31.12
C ASN A 284 12.80 4.68 -30.07
N ASP A 285 13.76 3.83 -30.38
CA ASP A 285 14.12 2.64 -29.61
C ASP A 285 14.62 3.00 -28.20
N GLU A 286 15.51 3.98 -28.11
CA GLU A 286 16.09 4.45 -26.85
C GLU A 286 15.01 5.06 -25.94
N LYS A 287 14.11 5.85 -26.52
CA LYS A 287 12.96 6.39 -25.80
C LYS A 287 12.00 5.27 -25.39
N TYR A 288 11.75 4.28 -26.24
CA TYR A 288 10.88 3.16 -25.89
C TYR A 288 11.42 2.38 -24.70
N GLN A 289 12.73 2.10 -24.67
CA GLN A 289 13.38 1.49 -23.50
C GLN A 289 13.31 2.39 -22.26
N THR A 290 13.43 3.70 -22.43
CA THR A 290 13.23 4.67 -21.34
C THR A 290 11.81 4.60 -20.78
N LEU A 291 10.78 4.48 -21.64
CA LEU A 291 9.39 4.31 -21.22
C LEU A 291 9.19 3.00 -20.44
N LEU A 292 9.73 1.89 -20.93
CA LEU A 292 9.63 0.60 -20.23
C LEU A 292 10.30 0.64 -18.86
N ASN A 293 11.48 1.27 -18.78
CA ASN A 293 12.20 1.44 -17.52
C ASN A 293 11.43 2.35 -16.55
N LEU A 294 10.86 3.45 -17.02
CA LEU A 294 10.01 4.33 -16.24
C LEU A 294 8.80 3.59 -15.69
N ILE A 295 8.08 2.85 -16.53
CA ILE A 295 6.93 2.04 -16.12
C ILE A 295 7.36 1.02 -15.07
N ARG A 296 8.45 0.29 -15.30
CA ARG A 296 8.94 -0.72 -14.35
C ARG A 296 9.23 -0.09 -12.98
N GLN A 297 9.97 1.01 -12.94
CA GLN A 297 10.36 1.69 -11.70
C GLN A 297 9.16 2.26 -10.95
N GLU A 298 8.29 3.01 -11.65
CA GLU A 298 7.15 3.67 -11.02
C GLU A 298 6.05 2.65 -10.64
N ARG A 299 5.87 1.57 -11.42
CA ARG A 299 4.99 0.45 -11.06
C ARG A 299 5.43 -0.22 -9.76
N ILE A 300 6.73 -0.44 -9.59
CA ILE A 300 7.26 -1.03 -8.34
C ILE A 300 6.95 -0.10 -7.16
N LYS A 301 7.17 1.21 -7.29
CA LYS A 301 6.81 2.18 -6.23
C LYS A 301 5.32 2.18 -5.90
N ILE A 302 4.46 2.15 -6.92
CA ILE A 302 3.00 2.02 -6.74
C ILE A 302 2.68 0.73 -5.98
N SER A 303 3.29 -0.40 -6.37
CA SER A 303 3.05 -1.67 -5.71
C SER A 303 3.40 -1.64 -4.24
N PHE A 304 4.54 -1.03 -3.87
CA PHE A 304 4.92 -0.89 -2.47
C PHE A 304 4.02 0.05 -1.66
N ALA A 305 3.55 1.14 -2.27
CA ALA A 305 2.61 2.04 -1.62
C ALA A 305 1.30 1.30 -1.29
N LEU A 306 0.77 0.52 -2.24
CA LEU A 306 -0.47 -0.23 -2.05
C LEU A 306 -0.31 -1.50 -1.20
N ASP A 307 0.91 -1.96 -1.00
CA ASP A 307 1.23 -3.20 -0.31
C ASP A 307 0.87 -3.19 1.20
N GLY A 308 0.18 -4.25 1.63
CA GLY A 308 -0.31 -4.46 3.00
C GLY A 308 -1.68 -3.86 3.31
N TRP A 309 -2.27 -3.06 2.42
CA TRP A 309 -3.58 -2.44 2.69
C TRP A 309 -4.78 -3.35 2.43
N ALA A 310 -4.64 -4.35 1.56
CA ALA A 310 -5.73 -5.25 1.17
C ALA A 310 -6.40 -5.91 2.38
N GLY A 311 -5.61 -6.43 3.33
CA GLY A 311 -6.13 -7.08 4.54
C GLY A 311 -6.96 -6.13 5.41
N HIS A 312 -6.53 -4.88 5.55
CA HIS A 312 -7.29 -3.83 6.24
C HIS A 312 -8.62 -3.53 5.55
N ALA A 313 -8.58 -3.36 4.22
CA ALA A 313 -9.78 -3.07 3.43
C ALA A 313 -10.77 -4.23 3.48
N THR A 314 -10.32 -5.48 3.35
CA THR A 314 -11.19 -6.67 3.44
C THR A 314 -11.85 -6.78 4.80
N ARG A 315 -11.12 -6.58 5.91
CA ARG A 315 -11.70 -6.58 7.26
C ARG A 315 -12.76 -5.50 7.42
N TRP A 316 -12.47 -4.29 6.96
CA TRP A 316 -13.43 -3.18 6.99
C TRP A 316 -14.69 -3.48 6.19
N LEU A 317 -14.55 -3.98 4.96
CA LEU A 317 -15.68 -4.26 4.07
C LEU A 317 -16.49 -5.50 4.49
N SER A 318 -15.96 -6.33 5.41
CA SER A 318 -16.67 -7.50 5.94
C SER A 318 -17.51 -7.18 7.18
N CYS A 319 -17.38 -5.99 7.76
CA CYS A 319 -18.23 -5.54 8.86
C CYS A 319 -19.52 -4.95 8.33
N ASP A 320 -20.65 -5.27 8.97
CA ASP A 320 -21.92 -4.61 8.68
C ASP A 320 -21.84 -3.11 9.04
N ASP A 321 -22.56 -2.28 8.29
CA ASP A 321 -22.56 -0.82 8.50
C ASP A 321 -23.18 -0.41 9.84
N ASP A 322 -24.11 -1.22 10.35
CA ASP A 322 -24.80 -0.98 11.62
C ASP A 322 -24.07 -1.58 12.84
N ASP A 323 -23.05 -2.41 12.63
CA ASP A 323 -22.27 -3.01 13.72
C ASP A 323 -21.13 -2.09 14.18
N ILE A 324 -21.50 -1.12 15.02
CA ILE A 324 -20.60 -0.12 15.60
C ILE A 324 -19.42 -0.78 16.33
N ALA A 325 -19.67 -1.85 17.08
CA ALA A 325 -18.65 -2.51 17.88
C ALA A 325 -17.60 -3.18 16.99
N ALA A 326 -18.03 -3.89 15.93
CA ALA A 326 -17.13 -4.48 14.97
C ALA A 326 -16.35 -3.43 14.18
N ARG A 327 -17.00 -2.34 13.74
CA ARG A 327 -16.35 -1.20 13.05
C ARG A 327 -15.26 -0.57 13.93
N ASN A 328 -15.54 -0.35 15.21
CA ASN A 328 -14.58 0.17 16.17
C ASN A 328 -13.38 -0.76 16.37
N ALA A 329 -13.62 -2.07 16.50
CA ALA A 329 -12.55 -3.06 16.61
C ALA A 329 -11.65 -3.08 15.36
N VAL A 330 -12.24 -2.98 14.16
CA VAL A 330 -11.47 -2.89 12.92
C VAL A 330 -10.69 -1.58 12.84
N MET A 331 -11.26 -0.44 13.27
CA MET A 331 -10.53 0.84 13.32
C MET A 331 -9.28 0.75 14.19
N LEU A 332 -9.39 0.16 15.38
CA LEU A 332 -8.26 -0.05 16.28
C LEU A 332 -7.22 -1.01 15.68
N PHE A 333 -7.69 -2.08 15.02
CA PHE A 333 -6.81 -2.99 14.30
C PHE A 333 -6.03 -2.26 13.19
N ILE A 334 -6.70 -1.46 12.37
CA ILE A 334 -6.06 -0.67 11.30
C ILE A 334 -5.07 0.31 11.90
N LEU A 335 -5.45 1.08 12.91
CA LEU A 335 -4.56 2.03 13.59
C LEU A 335 -3.27 1.34 14.06
N ARG A 336 -3.40 0.13 14.62
CA ARG A 336 -2.29 -0.67 15.12
C ARG A 336 -1.45 -1.26 13.99
N GLN A 337 -2.06 -1.79 12.94
CA GLN A 337 -1.33 -2.63 11.96
C GLN A 337 -1.11 -1.93 10.61
N MET A 338 -1.62 -0.71 10.43
CA MET A 338 -1.48 0.02 9.18
C MET A 338 0.00 0.20 8.81
N PRO A 339 0.31 0.15 7.50
CA PRO A 339 1.67 0.37 7.02
C PRO A 339 2.30 1.66 7.56
N ALA A 340 3.50 1.53 8.13
CA ALA A 340 4.29 2.69 8.53
C ALA A 340 4.75 3.48 7.29
N PRO A 341 4.62 4.83 7.28
CA PRO A 341 5.13 5.64 6.20
C PRO A 341 6.67 5.62 6.22
N PRO A 342 7.35 5.34 5.09
CA PRO A 342 8.79 5.52 4.99
C PRO A 342 9.14 7.01 4.82
N LYS A 343 10.41 7.36 5.06
CA LYS A 343 10.91 8.72 4.85
C LYS A 343 10.63 9.23 3.44
N GLU A 344 10.74 8.38 2.42
CA GLU A 344 10.36 8.75 1.04
C GLU A 344 8.93 9.31 0.93
N LEU A 345 7.98 8.75 1.70
CA LEU A 345 6.59 9.22 1.72
C LEU A 345 6.44 10.50 2.55
N ASP A 346 7.16 10.61 3.67
CA ASP A 346 7.20 11.84 4.47
C ASP A 346 7.77 13.01 3.65
N ASP A 347 8.87 12.79 2.91
CA ASP A 347 9.48 13.78 2.00
C ASP A 347 8.52 14.15 0.84
N PHE A 348 7.61 13.25 0.44
CA PHE A 348 6.54 13.56 -0.52
C PHE A 348 5.47 14.46 0.13
N VAL A 349 5.02 14.13 1.34
CA VAL A 349 4.03 14.92 2.08
C VAL A 349 4.55 16.32 2.34
N GLU A 350 5.78 16.46 2.83
CA GLU A 350 6.38 17.75 3.13
C GLU A 350 6.42 18.66 1.89
N ARG A 351 6.79 18.10 0.73
CA ARG A 351 6.79 18.85 -0.55
C ARG A 351 5.40 19.27 -1.02
N ARG A 352 4.37 18.47 -0.74
CA ARG A 352 3.02 18.64 -1.29
C ARG A 352 2.08 19.43 -0.37
N PHE A 353 2.22 19.24 0.94
CA PHE A 353 1.31 19.75 1.97
C PHE A 353 1.99 20.65 3.01
N GLY A 354 3.32 20.73 3.04
CA GLY A 354 4.08 21.46 4.07
C GLY A 354 4.40 20.61 5.31
N GLY A 355 4.93 21.23 6.37
CA GLY A 355 5.55 20.57 7.53
C GLY A 355 4.63 19.79 8.50
N GLU A 356 3.49 19.27 8.05
CA GLU A 356 2.68 18.34 8.84
C GLU A 356 3.30 16.93 8.81
N ASN A 357 4.07 16.59 9.85
CA ASN A 357 4.73 15.29 9.94
C ASN A 357 3.76 14.18 10.40
N LEU A 358 3.48 13.19 9.54
CA LEU A 358 2.71 11.96 9.81
C LEU A 358 3.09 11.28 11.14
N LEU A 359 4.39 11.21 11.43
CA LEU A 359 4.93 10.62 12.66
C LEU A 359 4.55 11.39 13.92
N SER A 360 4.39 12.71 13.82
CA SER A 360 3.97 13.56 14.94
C SER A 360 2.49 13.37 15.30
N MET A 361 1.64 13.11 14.32
CA MET A 361 0.23 12.78 14.54
C MET A 361 0.07 11.35 15.09
N ARG A 362 0.82 10.38 14.56
CA ARG A 362 0.81 8.99 15.06
C ARG A 362 1.31 8.89 16.50
N GLY A 363 2.34 9.65 16.86
CA GLY A 363 2.86 9.73 18.23
C GLY A 363 1.93 10.40 19.24
N ARG A 364 0.91 11.15 18.79
CA ARG A 364 -0.13 11.74 19.66
C ARG A 364 -1.22 10.71 20.00
N VAL A 365 -1.70 9.93 19.04
CA VAL A 365 -2.81 8.97 19.24
C VAL A 365 -2.39 7.72 20.04
N VAL A 366 -1.15 7.22 19.85
CA VAL A 366 -0.63 6.08 20.64
C VAL A 366 -0.53 6.40 22.14
N LYS A 367 -0.48 7.69 22.50
CA LYS A 367 -0.54 8.13 23.90
C LYS A 367 -1.94 8.08 24.50
N GLU A 368 -2.99 7.71 23.77
CA GLU A 368 -4.37 7.84 24.27
C GLU A 368 -5.11 6.53 24.57
N MET A 369 -4.60 5.33 24.22
CA MET A 369 -5.45 4.13 24.31
C MET A 369 -4.76 2.83 24.77
N HIS A 370 -5.29 2.34 25.90
CA HIS A 370 -5.42 0.95 26.39
C HIS A 370 -4.17 0.14 26.76
N SER A 371 -4.33 -0.65 27.82
CA SER A 371 -3.36 -1.62 28.35
C SER A 371 -3.26 -2.84 27.42
N TRP A 372 -2.03 -3.29 27.17
CA TRP A 372 -1.69 -4.35 26.23
C TRP A 372 -2.09 -5.76 26.71
N PHE A 373 -2.46 -5.93 27.97
CA PHE A 373 -2.73 -7.24 28.56
C PHE A 373 -4.21 -7.64 28.52
N ASP A 374 -5.12 -6.68 28.46
CA ASP A 374 -6.53 -6.92 28.74
C ASP A 374 -7.53 -6.03 27.97
N ASP A 375 -7.07 -5.25 26.99
CA ASP A 375 -7.92 -4.35 26.18
C ASP A 375 -8.76 -3.39 27.05
N ARG A 376 -8.32 -3.08 28.29
CA ARG A 376 -8.95 -2.10 29.17
C ARG A 376 -8.28 -0.74 29.05
N ILE A 377 -9.06 0.32 29.27
CA ILE A 377 -8.55 1.70 29.32
C ILE A 377 -7.44 1.75 30.36
N ASP A 378 -6.23 2.05 29.93
CA ASP A 378 -5.11 2.30 30.82
C ASP A 378 -5.37 3.66 31.51
N GLN A 379 -5.79 3.60 32.77
CA GLN A 379 -6.17 4.78 33.54
C GLN A 379 -5.02 5.75 33.77
N GLU A 380 -3.76 5.29 33.71
CA GLU A 380 -2.58 6.12 33.89
C GLU A 380 -2.28 6.91 32.61
N ILE A 381 -2.39 6.25 31.46
CA ILE A 381 -2.28 6.87 30.13
C ILE A 381 -3.43 7.88 29.92
N TYR A 382 -4.67 7.49 30.25
CA TYR A 382 -5.85 8.37 30.19
C TYR A 382 -5.69 9.62 31.06
N ARG A 383 -5.15 9.49 32.29
CA ARG A 383 -4.87 10.65 33.16
C ARG A 383 -3.84 11.60 32.57
N ARG A 384 -2.76 11.09 31.99
CA ARG A 384 -1.70 11.91 31.36
C ARG A 384 -2.24 12.69 30.15
N VAL A 385 -3.12 12.09 29.36
CA VAL A 385 -3.75 12.73 28.20
C VAL A 385 -4.71 13.83 28.60
N MET A 386 -5.56 13.57 29.59
CA MET A 386 -6.48 14.57 30.12
C MET A 386 -5.72 15.76 30.73
N GLN A 387 -4.55 15.53 31.33
CA GLN A 387 -3.68 16.56 31.89
C GLN A 387 -2.95 17.41 30.83
N VAL A 388 -2.55 16.80 29.71
CA VAL A 388 -1.98 17.54 28.56
C VAL A 388 -3.05 18.40 27.87
N ARG A 389 -4.29 17.89 27.74
CA ARG A 389 -5.42 18.64 27.20
C ARG A 389 -5.86 19.81 28.10
N THR A 390 -5.65 19.73 29.42
CA THR A 390 -5.95 20.81 30.37
C THR A 390 -4.80 21.78 30.60
N GLY A 391 -3.62 21.54 30.01
CA GLY A 391 -2.48 22.46 30.05
C GLY A 391 -1.72 22.52 31.37
N VAL A 392 -1.79 21.47 32.20
CA VAL A 392 -1.09 21.43 33.50
C VAL A 392 0.20 20.60 33.36
N ASP A 393 1.36 21.25 33.58
CA ASP A 393 2.68 20.62 33.53
C ASP A 393 2.92 19.70 34.74
N PRO A 394 3.28 18.41 34.55
CA PRO A 394 3.52 17.47 35.65
C PRO A 394 4.75 17.77 36.51
N TYR A 395 5.61 18.72 36.13
CA TYR A 395 6.78 19.12 36.92
C TYR A 395 6.63 20.48 37.62
N ALA A 396 5.55 21.22 37.39
CA ALA A 396 5.29 22.48 38.10
C ALA A 396 4.93 22.25 39.57
N ALA A 397 4.17 21.19 39.87
CA ALA A 397 3.79 20.84 41.25
C ALA A 397 4.93 20.17 42.06
N LEU A 398 6.07 19.86 41.44
CA LEU A 398 7.24 19.29 42.11
C LEU A 398 8.37 20.31 42.33
N LEU A 399 8.18 21.57 41.91
CA LEU A 399 9.18 22.64 42.04
C LEU A 399 8.68 23.87 42.81
N GLU A 400 7.44 23.86 43.32
CA GLU A 400 6.91 24.92 44.17
C GLU A 400 6.37 24.32 45.48
N ASP A 401 7.27 23.90 46.37
CA ASP A 401 6.95 23.86 47.80
C ASP A 401 8.23 23.94 48.66
N ASP A 402 9.00 25.00 48.43
CA ASP A 402 9.92 25.53 49.45
C ASP A 402 9.09 26.34 50.46
N ASP A 403 8.22 25.68 51.24
CA ASP A 403 7.69 26.26 52.47
C ASP A 403 8.74 26.07 53.58
N PRO A 404 9.44 27.14 54.02
CA PRO A 404 10.49 27.07 55.04
C PRO A 404 9.98 26.54 56.38
N GLN A 405 8.66 26.49 56.59
CA GLN A 405 8.05 25.95 57.80
C GLN A 405 8.07 24.42 57.85
N VAL A 406 7.93 23.74 56.71
CA VAL A 406 7.93 22.27 56.63
C VAL A 406 9.35 21.72 56.88
N ALA A 407 10.37 22.35 56.30
CA ALA A 407 11.77 22.01 56.56
C ALA A 407 12.18 22.21 58.04
N LYS A 408 11.56 23.18 58.73
CA LYS A 408 11.80 23.45 60.16
C LYS A 408 11.09 22.43 61.05
N ALA A 409 9.89 21.96 60.67
CA ALA A 409 9.16 20.91 61.38
C ALA A 409 9.88 19.55 61.30
N VAL A 410 10.40 19.18 60.12
CA VAL A 410 11.17 17.95 59.92
C VAL A 410 12.49 17.95 60.70
N LYS A 411 13.22 19.07 60.72
CA LYS A 411 14.45 19.20 61.53
C LYS A 411 14.19 19.17 63.04
N LYS A 412 13.00 19.60 63.50
CA LYS A 412 12.59 19.52 64.91
C LYS A 412 12.23 18.09 65.30
N ALA A 413 11.55 17.34 64.43
CA ALA A 413 11.21 15.94 64.64
C ALA A 413 12.47 15.04 64.71
N LEU A 414 13.45 15.27 63.84
CA LEU A 414 14.71 14.50 63.80
C LEU A 414 15.63 14.77 65.01
N ARG A 415 15.45 15.87 65.74
CA ARG A 415 16.19 16.17 66.98
C ARG A 415 15.53 15.62 68.23
N ALA A 416 14.26 15.25 68.17
CA ALA A 416 13.52 14.68 69.29
C ALA A 416 13.62 13.15 69.38
N SER A 417 14.25 12.49 68.39
CA SER A 417 14.44 11.04 68.35
C SER A 417 15.88 10.60 68.67
N LYS A 418 16.62 11.38 69.46
CA LYS A 418 17.91 10.99 70.04
C LYS A 418 17.87 11.08 71.56
#